data_AF-A0A0C9YU90-F1
#
_entry.id   AF-A0A0C9YU90-F1
#
_cell.length_a   1.000
_cell.length_b   1.000
_cell.length_c   1.000
_cell.angle_alpha   90.00
_cell.angle_beta   90.00
_cell.angle_gamma   90.00
#
_symmetry.space_group_name_H-M   'P 1'
#
loop_
_entity.id
_entity.type
_entity.pdbx_description
1 polymer ?
#
loop_
_entity_poly.entity_id
_entity_poly.type
_entity_poly.pdbx_seq_one_letter_code
_entity_poly.pdbx_strand_id
1 'polypeptide(L)'
;LDLYPRGHSDHVASLHNLACDLSRRYAKTAAISDLEESIQLHRAALELRPPGDGDRSSTLHELTLCLSTRYDKLGMVADLEEAIEFGHAALKLLTQGHPSRGESL
;
A
#
# COMPACT_ATOMS: atom_id res chain seq x y z
N LEU A 1 8.34 -6.83 28.39
CA LEU A 1 7.65 -8.01 27.84
C LEU A 1 6.33 -7.50 27.25
N ASP A 2 6.39 -6.86 26.08
CA ASP A 2 5.22 -6.28 25.43
C ASP A 2 4.41 -7.37 24.74
N LEU A 3 3.38 -7.82 25.44
CA LEU A 3 2.40 -8.79 24.95
C LEU A 3 1.28 -8.07 24.17
N TYR A 4 1.57 -7.42 23.04
CA TYR A 4 0.50 -6.88 22.17
C TYR A 4 0.74 -6.96 20.64
N PRO A 5 0.90 -8.14 19.99
CA PRO A 5 1.05 -8.17 18.53
C PRO A 5 -0.14 -8.74 17.75
N ARG A 6 -0.94 -9.67 18.29
CA ARG A 6 -1.86 -10.46 17.44
C ARG A 6 -3.12 -9.71 17.00
N GLY A 7 -3.82 -9.04 17.91
CA GLY A 7 -5.06 -8.31 17.59
C GLY A 7 -4.83 -7.11 16.66
N HIS A 8 -3.68 -6.43 16.77
CA HIS A 8 -3.32 -5.35 15.85
C HIS A 8 -2.93 -5.89 14.47
N SER A 9 -2.17 -6.99 14.40
CA SER A 9 -1.78 -7.60 13.12
C SER A 9 -2.98 -8.11 12.33
N ASP A 10 -3.92 -8.79 12.98
CA ASP A 10 -5.14 -9.29 12.33
C ASP A 10 -6.04 -8.13 11.85
N HIS A 11 -6.08 -7.04 12.60
CA HIS A 11 -6.78 -5.81 12.21
C HIS A 11 -6.16 -5.16 10.97
N VAL A 12 -4.82 -5.00 10.93
CA VAL A 12 -4.10 -4.45 9.76
C VAL A 12 -4.32 -5.31 8.52
N ALA A 13 -4.25 -6.64 8.66
CA ALA A 13 -4.50 -7.57 7.56
C ALA A 13 -5.94 -7.44 7.04
N SER A 14 -6.92 -7.26 7.93
CA SER A 14 -8.32 -7.07 7.55
C SER A 14 -8.53 -5.76 6.77
N LEU A 15 -7.91 -4.65 7.20
CA LEU A 15 -7.94 -3.38 6.46
C LEU A 15 -7.35 -3.53 5.06
N HIS A 16 -6.18 -4.16 4.97
CA HIS A 16 -5.50 -4.40 3.70
C HIS A 16 -6.36 -5.26 2.76
N ASN A 17 -6.94 -6.36 3.25
CA ASN A 17 -7.76 -7.25 2.43
C ASN A 17 -9.04 -6.56 1.93
N LEU A 18 -9.71 -5.79 2.79
CA LEU A 18 -10.89 -5.02 2.40
C LEU A 18 -10.56 -4.00 1.32
N ALA A 19 -9.42 -3.31 1.44
CA ALA A 19 -8.95 -2.37 0.44
C ALA A 19 -8.72 -3.07 -0.92
N CYS A 20 -8.04 -4.21 -0.92
CA CYS A 20 -7.84 -5.03 -2.13
C CYS A 20 -9.17 -5.46 -2.77
N ASP A 21 -10.15 -5.87 -1.98
CA ASP A 21 -11.47 -6.26 -2.48
C ASP A 21 -12.25 -5.08 -3.08
N LEU A 22 -12.13 -3.89 -2.49
CA LEU A 22 -12.70 -2.64 -3.03
C LEU A 22 -12.02 -2.25 -4.35
N SER A 23 -10.70 -2.31 -4.44
CA SER A 23 -9.96 -2.10 -5.69
C SER A 23 -10.40 -3.08 -6.79
N ARG A 24 -10.61 -4.35 -6.42
CA ARG A 24 -11.10 -5.38 -7.33
C ARG A 24 -12.54 -5.13 -7.77
N ARG A 25 -13.40 -4.64 -6.87
CA ARG A 25 -14.78 -4.24 -7.20
C ARG A 25 -14.78 -3.03 -8.13
N TYR A 26 -13.97 -2.00 -7.83
CA TYR A 26 -13.75 -0.85 -8.70
C TYR A 26 -13.36 -1.29 -10.12
N ALA A 27 -12.42 -2.22 -10.28
CA ALA A 27 -12.00 -2.72 -11.58
C ALA A 27 -13.15 -3.35 -12.40
N LYS A 28 -14.25 -3.76 -11.75
CA LYS A 28 -15.45 -4.31 -12.40
C LYS A 28 -16.57 -3.30 -12.59
N THR A 29 -16.73 -2.36 -11.67
CA THR A 29 -17.90 -1.45 -11.61
C THR A 29 -17.56 -0.02 -12.02
N ALA A 30 -16.28 0.35 -12.03
CA ALA A 30 -15.78 1.71 -12.13
C ALA A 30 -16.35 2.67 -11.06
N ALA A 31 -16.84 2.15 -9.94
CA ALA A 31 -17.37 2.95 -8.84
C ALA A 31 -16.24 3.67 -8.09
N ILE A 32 -16.01 4.95 -8.39
CA ILE A 32 -14.90 5.73 -7.84
C ILE A 32 -14.87 5.73 -6.30
N SER A 33 -16.03 5.68 -5.64
CA SER A 33 -16.12 5.55 -4.19
C SER A 33 -15.37 4.33 -3.63
N ASP A 34 -15.37 3.21 -4.36
CA ASP A 34 -14.65 2.00 -3.96
C ASP A 34 -13.14 2.22 -4.03
N LEU A 35 -12.68 2.92 -5.05
CA LEU A 35 -11.27 3.26 -5.21
C LEU A 35 -10.80 4.24 -4.14
N GLU A 36 -11.62 5.24 -3.82
CA GLU A 36 -11.34 6.21 -2.75
C GLU A 36 -11.29 5.54 -1.38
N GLU A 37 -12.25 4.66 -1.07
CA GLU A 37 -12.27 3.91 0.18
C GLU A 37 -11.07 2.96 0.28
N SER A 38 -10.71 2.29 -0.81
CA SER A 38 -9.49 1.45 -0.88
C SER A 38 -8.23 2.25 -0.53
N ILE A 39 -8.06 3.45 -1.10
CA ILE A 39 -6.92 4.33 -0.80
C ILE A 39 -6.87 4.67 0.70
N GLN A 40 -8.01 5.01 1.31
CA GLN A 40 -8.05 5.34 2.74
C GLN A 40 -7.68 4.14 3.62
N LEU A 41 -8.19 2.95 3.29
CA LEU A 41 -7.89 1.73 4.04
C LEU A 41 -6.42 1.29 3.88
N HIS A 42 -5.84 1.43 2.69
CA HIS A 42 -4.41 1.18 2.49
C HIS A 42 -3.55 2.18 3.27
N ARG A 43 -3.93 3.47 3.35
CA ARG A 43 -3.24 4.45 4.20
C ARG A 43 -3.32 4.08 5.69
N ALA A 44 -4.50 3.71 6.18
CA ALA A 44 -4.68 3.27 7.56
C ALA A 44 -3.84 2.02 7.87
N ALA A 45 -3.83 1.03 6.97
CA ALA A 45 -2.98 -0.15 7.09
C ALA A 45 -1.48 0.23 7.10
N LEU A 46 -1.07 1.20 6.26
CA LEU A 46 0.31 1.66 6.19
C LEU A 46 0.76 2.36 7.48
N GLU A 47 -0.09 3.17 8.09
CA GLU A 47 0.21 3.86 9.36
C GLU A 47 0.45 2.86 10.51
N LEU A 48 -0.26 1.72 10.47
CA LEU A 48 -0.16 0.68 11.49
C LEU A 48 0.99 -0.31 11.26
N ARG A 49 1.64 -0.31 10.09
CA ARG A 49 2.79 -1.19 9.78
C ARG A 49 4.10 -0.46 10.05
N PRO A 50 4.85 -0.75 11.13
CA PRO A 50 6.12 -0.05 11.39
C PRO A 50 7.18 -0.34 10.30
N PRO A 51 8.25 0.49 10.19
CA PRO A 51 9.40 0.15 9.37
C PRO A 51 10.00 -1.20 9.77
N GLY A 52 10.26 -2.07 8.78
CA GLY A 52 10.74 -3.45 9.00
C GLY A 52 9.63 -4.51 9.07
N ASP A 53 8.35 -4.11 9.09
CA ASP A 53 7.24 -5.02 8.87
C ASP A 53 7.30 -5.60 7.44
N GLY A 54 7.28 -6.93 7.33
CA GLY A 54 7.41 -7.64 6.06
C GLY A 54 6.28 -7.34 5.07
N ASP A 55 5.09 -7.00 5.57
CA ASP A 55 3.95 -6.67 4.75
C ASP A 55 3.89 -5.16 4.41
N ARG A 56 4.78 -4.31 4.95
CA ARG A 56 4.75 -2.87 4.65
C ARG A 56 4.94 -2.59 3.16
N SER A 57 5.82 -3.35 2.49
CA SER A 57 6.09 -3.21 1.06
C SER A 57 4.87 -3.54 0.19
N SER A 58 4.09 -4.55 0.56
CA SER A 58 2.87 -4.93 -0.17
C SER A 58 1.77 -3.87 -0.03
N THR A 59 1.56 -3.30 1.16
CA THR A 59 0.61 -2.18 1.30
C THR A 59 1.05 -0.94 0.53
N LEU A 60 2.34 -0.60 0.52
CA LEU A 60 2.84 0.51 -0.30
C LEU A 60 2.60 0.27 -1.79
N HIS A 61 2.81 -0.96 -2.25
CA HIS A 61 2.57 -1.33 -3.65
C HIS A 61 1.10 -1.16 -4.03
N GLU A 62 0.18 -1.73 -3.25
CA GLU A 62 -1.26 -1.63 -3.53
C GLU A 62 -1.76 -0.18 -3.47
N LEU A 63 -1.28 0.61 -2.50
CA LEU A 63 -1.59 2.04 -2.41
C LEU A 63 -1.12 2.81 -3.65
N THR A 64 0.10 2.51 -4.11
CA THR A 64 0.68 3.10 -5.34
C THR A 64 -0.20 2.79 -6.56
N LEU A 65 -0.66 1.55 -6.70
CA LEU A 65 -1.55 1.14 -7.79
C LEU A 65 -2.90 1.87 -7.74
N CYS A 66 -3.50 2.00 -6.55
CA CYS A 66 -4.77 2.68 -6.37
C CYS A 66 -4.67 4.18 -6.73
N LEU A 67 -3.62 4.86 -6.27
CA LEU A 67 -3.35 6.26 -6.58
C LEU A 67 -3.10 6.47 -8.08
N SER A 68 -2.31 5.61 -8.70
CA SER A 68 -2.05 5.65 -10.15
C SER A 68 -3.35 5.46 -10.95
N THR A 69 -4.18 4.50 -10.52
CA THR A 69 -5.49 4.25 -11.13
C THR A 69 -6.41 5.47 -10.99
N ARG A 70 -6.39 6.15 -9.83
CA ARG A 70 -7.23 7.35 -9.63
C ARG A 70 -6.73 8.52 -10.47
N TYR A 71 -5.42 8.70 -10.59
CA TYR A 71 -4.82 9.66 -11.53
C TYR A 71 -5.27 9.40 -12.97
N ASP A 72 -5.19 8.16 -13.46
CA ASP A 72 -5.58 7.82 -14.84
C ASP A 72 -7.07 8.14 -15.14
N LYS A 73 -7.90 8.21 -14.11
CA LYS A 73 -9.36 8.38 -14.23
C LYS A 73 -9.82 9.80 -14.00
N LEU A 74 -9.18 10.49 -13.06
CA LEU A 74 -9.60 11.82 -12.60
C LEU A 74 -8.58 12.92 -12.91
N GLY A 75 -7.37 12.57 -13.36
CA GLY A 75 -6.30 13.51 -13.68
C GLY A 75 -5.70 14.21 -12.45
N MET A 76 -5.84 13.63 -11.26
CA MET A 76 -5.37 14.21 -10.01
C MET A 76 -3.85 14.07 -9.88
N VAL A 77 -3.10 15.09 -10.31
CA VAL A 77 -1.62 15.08 -10.32
C VAL A 77 -1.03 14.76 -8.94
N ALA A 78 -1.65 15.24 -7.86
CA ALA A 78 -1.23 14.94 -6.49
C ALA A 78 -1.18 13.43 -6.20
N ASP A 79 -2.09 12.64 -6.78
CA ASP A 79 -2.08 11.18 -6.62
C ASP A 79 -0.90 10.54 -7.34
N LEU A 80 -0.52 11.08 -8.51
CA LEU A 80 0.63 10.60 -9.25
C LEU A 80 1.93 10.90 -8.52
N GLU A 81 2.05 12.10 -7.95
CA GLU A 81 3.20 12.50 -7.13
C GLU A 81 3.34 11.57 -5.91
N GLU A 82 2.25 11.34 -5.18
CA GLU A 82 2.23 10.45 -4.02
C GLU A 82 2.51 8.98 -4.41
N ALA A 83 1.99 8.51 -5.55
CA ALA A 83 2.29 7.18 -6.07
C ALA A 83 3.79 7.00 -6.36
N ILE A 84 4.46 8.01 -6.92
CA ILE A 84 5.90 7.97 -7.17
C ILE A 84 6.67 7.89 -5.85
N GLU A 85 6.30 8.69 -4.85
CA GLU A 85 6.92 8.66 -3.52
C GLU A 85 6.79 7.28 -2.85
N PHE A 86 5.60 6.69 -2.86
CA PHE A 86 5.38 5.36 -2.29
C PHE A 86 6.04 4.24 -3.11
N GLY A 87 6.13 4.37 -4.43
CA GLY A 87 6.90 3.46 -5.27
C GLY A 87 8.38 3.44 -4.91
N HIS A 88 8.98 4.62 -4.69
CA HIS A 88 10.36 4.71 -4.20
C HIS A 88 10.51 4.11 -2.80
N ALA A 89 9.57 4.35 -1.89
CA ALA A 89 9.59 3.76 -0.56
C ALA A 89 9.51 2.22 -0.60
N ALA A 90 8.65 1.65 -1.45
CA ALA A 90 8.51 0.21 -1.62
C ALA A 90 9.82 -0.42 -2.14
N LEU A 91 10.43 0.18 -3.17
CA LEU A 91 11.71 -0.28 -3.71
C LEU A 91 12.84 -0.25 -2.68
N LYS A 92 12.88 0.80 -1.84
CA LYS A 92 13.87 0.91 -0.77
C LYS A 92 13.73 -0.23 0.25
N LEU A 93 12.50 -0.62 0.61
CA LEU A 93 12.27 -1.73 1.53
C LEU A 93 12.67 -3.08 0.92
N LEU A 94 12.38 -3.30 -0.36
CA LEU A 94 12.78 -4.53 -1.07
C LEU A 94 14.30 -4.65 -1.16
N THR A 95 15.01 -3.55 -1.42
CA THR A 95 16.49 -3.55 -1.49
C THR A 95 17.15 -3.68 -0.13
N GLN A 96 16.55 -3.15 0.94
CA GLN A 96 17.04 -3.33 2.32
C GLN A 96 16.79 -4.73 2.88
N GLY A 97 15.69 -5.38 2.47
CA GLY A 97 15.39 -6.78 2.83
C GLY A 97 16.21 -7.82 2.05
N HIS A 98 16.91 -7.40 0.99
CA HIS A 98 17.79 -8.24 0.17
C HIS A 98 19.25 -7.78 0.29
N PRO A 99 20.07 -8.36 1.20
CA PRO A 99 21.49 -8.02 1.34
C PRO A 99 22.37 -8.36 0.11
N SER A 100 21.80 -8.82 -1.01
CA SER A 100 22.54 -9.42 -2.12
C SER A 100 22.48 -8.64 -3.45
N ARG A 101 22.17 -7.34 -3.45
CA ARG A 101 22.35 -6.49 -4.66
C ARG A 101 23.27 -5.28 -4.46
N GLY A 102 24.17 -5.37 -3.48
CA GLY A 102 25.18 -4.35 -3.18
C GLY A 102 26.61 -4.70 -3.58
N GLU A 103 26.85 -5.84 -4.23
CA GLU A 103 28.19 -6.19 -4.76
C GLU A 103 28.06 -6.90 -6.10
N SER A 104 28.02 -6.13 -7.17
CA SER A 104 28.62 -6.47 -8.45
C SER A 104 28.78 -5.16 -9.22
N LEU A 105 30.05 -4.85 -9.45
CA LEU A 105 30.65 -3.67 -10.09
C LEU A 105 29.88 -3.13 -11.31
#